data_AF-A0A1W9LVE3-F1
#
_entry.id   AF-A0A1W9LVE3-F1
#
_cell.length_a   1.000
_cell.length_b   1.000
_cell.length_c   1.000
_cell.angle_alpha   90.00
_cell.angle_beta   90.00
_cell.angle_gamma   90.00
#
_symmetry.space_group_name_H-M   'P 1'
#
loop_
_entity.id
_entity.type
_entity.pdbx_description
1 polymer ?
#
loop_
_entity_poly.entity_id
_entity_poly.type
_entity_poly.pdbx_seq_one_letter_code
_entity_poly.pdbx_strand_id
1 'polypeptide(L)'
;AVTKYAVAGRGKQRGIKIGDITYDEIPKVMLMSVVNPEDKDFAIETIMKTAKSSPKGAFGDGKIFVSQVEEAYTISSGLKETSFEGGGGAA
;
A
#
# COMPACT_ATOMS: atom_id res chain seq x y z
N ALA A 1 -0.60 -11.99 -2.20
CA ALA A 1 -1.88 -11.50 -2.76
C ALA A 1 -2.07 -10.03 -2.39
N VAL A 2 -2.80 -9.24 -3.17
CA VAL A 2 -3.03 -7.80 -2.89
C VAL A 2 -4.52 -7.48 -2.91
N THR A 3 -4.97 -6.67 -1.96
CA THR A 3 -6.34 -6.13 -1.94
C THR A 3 -6.31 -4.66 -2.36
N LYS A 4 -7.27 -4.26 -3.20
CA LYS A 4 -7.37 -2.90 -3.75
C LYS A 4 -8.72 -2.28 -3.39
N TYR A 5 -8.71 -1.06 -2.86
CA TYR A 5 -9.91 -0.26 -2.58
C TYR A 5 -9.84 1.08 -3.31
N ALA A 6 -10.97 1.52 -3.87
CA ALA A 6 -11.15 2.91 -4.27
C ALA A 6 -11.49 3.72 -3.01
N VAL A 7 -10.70 4.76 -2.74
CA VAL A 7 -10.88 5.62 -1.56
C VAL A 7 -10.85 7.08 -1.98
N ALA A 8 -11.58 7.92 -1.25
CA ALA A 8 -11.47 9.36 -1.36
C ALA A 8 -10.60 9.88 -0.22
N GLY A 9 -9.75 10.88 -0.48
CA GLY A 9 -8.98 11.46 0.61
C GLY A 9 -8.16 12.68 0.20
N ARG A 10 -7.69 13.41 1.21
CA ARG A 10 -6.96 14.67 1.03
C ARG A 10 -5.63 14.69 1.77
N GLY A 11 -4.62 15.32 1.17
CA GLY A 11 -3.32 15.58 1.82
C GLY A 11 -3.29 16.95 2.50
N LYS A 12 -2.11 17.39 2.98
CA LYS A 12 -1.92 18.72 3.58
C LYS A 12 -2.21 19.91 2.65
N GLN A 13 -2.36 19.67 1.34
CA GLN A 13 -2.55 20.71 0.32
C GLN A 13 -3.99 21.23 0.13
N ARG A 14 -4.92 21.00 1.07
CA ARG A 14 -6.28 21.61 1.07
C ARG A 14 -7.13 21.36 -0.19
N GLY A 15 -7.08 20.15 -0.76
CA GLY A 15 -7.86 19.80 -1.95
C GLY A 15 -7.28 20.38 -3.25
N ILE A 16 -8.02 20.29 -4.35
CA ILE A 16 -7.65 20.94 -5.63
C ILE A 16 -8.66 22.05 -5.90
N LYS A 17 -8.18 23.28 -6.12
CA LYS A 17 -9.03 24.37 -6.62
C LYS A 17 -8.87 24.48 -8.13
N ILE A 18 -9.95 24.28 -8.87
CA ILE A 18 -10.01 24.46 -10.33
C ILE A 18 -11.03 25.55 -10.62
N GLY A 19 -10.55 26.73 -11.02
CA GLY A 19 -11.39 27.92 -11.14
C GLY A 19 -11.99 28.32 -9.78
N ASP A 20 -13.32 28.43 -9.71
CA ASP A 20 -14.05 28.73 -8.47
C ASP A 20 -14.46 27.50 -7.67
N ILE A 21 -14.29 26.29 -8.23
CA ILE A 21 -14.69 25.04 -7.59
C ILE A 21 -13.53 24.49 -6.74
N THR A 22 -13.82 24.21 -5.48
CA THR A 22 -12.88 23.53 -4.57
C THR A 22 -13.29 22.08 -4.42
N TYR A 23 -12.44 21.16 -4.89
CA TYR A 23 -12.61 19.73 -4.67
C TYR A 23 -11.93 19.33 -3.37
N ASP A 24 -12.73 19.02 -2.37
CA ASP A 24 -12.25 18.66 -1.03
C ASP A 24 -11.57 17.29 -0.98
N GLU A 25 -12.02 16.36 -1.80
CA GLU A 25 -11.53 14.99 -1.83
C GLU A 25 -11.11 14.59 -3.23
N ILE A 26 -9.95 13.93 -3.31
CA ILE A 26 -9.37 13.46 -4.58
C ILE A 26 -9.49 11.93 -4.59
N PRO A 27 -9.94 11.31 -5.70
CA PRO A 27 -9.94 9.87 -5.86
C PRO A 27 -8.53 9.28 -5.72
N LYS A 28 -8.41 8.21 -4.93
CA LYS A 28 -7.17 7.48 -4.66
C LYS A 28 -7.42 5.98 -4.69
N VAL A 29 -6.34 5.23 -4.78
CA VAL A 29 -6.33 3.78 -4.64
C VAL A 29 -5.56 3.41 -3.39
N MET A 30 -6.19 2.66 -2.49
CA MET A 30 -5.52 2.01 -1.38
C MET A 30 -5.14 0.59 -1.79
N LEU A 31 -3.86 0.25 -1.64
CA LEU A 31 -3.38 -1.13 -1.75
C LEU A 31 -3.08 -1.64 -0.34
N MET A 32 -3.64 -2.79 0.00
CA MET A 32 -3.37 -3.50 1.24
C MET A 32 -2.72 -4.84 0.89
N SER A 33 -1.50 -5.03 1.38
CA SER A 33 -0.71 -6.24 1.19
C SER A 33 -0.16 -6.67 2.53
N VAL A 34 -0.31 -7.96 2.84
CA VAL A 34 0.42 -8.62 3.92
C VAL A 34 1.61 -9.30 3.25
N VAL A 35 2.80 -9.05 3.77
CA VAL A 35 4.06 -9.58 3.25
C VAL A 35 4.87 -10.15 4.40
N ASN A 36 5.81 -11.02 4.07
CA ASN A 36 6.72 -11.53 5.07
C ASN A 36 7.66 -10.44 5.60
N PRO A 37 8.12 -10.55 6.86
CA PRO A 37 9.04 -9.57 7.44
C PRO A 37 10.31 -9.33 6.61
N GLU A 38 10.89 -10.38 6.01
CA GLU A 38 12.08 -10.31 5.17
C GLU A 38 11.84 -9.61 3.83
N ASP A 39 10.63 -9.66 3.30
CA ASP A 39 10.25 -9.02 2.03
C ASP A 39 9.79 -7.57 2.21
N LYS A 40 9.61 -7.12 3.46
CA LYS A 40 9.06 -5.80 3.81
C LYS A 40 9.84 -4.67 3.14
N ASP A 41 11.17 -4.66 3.26
CA ASP A 41 11.99 -3.57 2.70
C ASP A 41 11.97 -3.58 1.17
N PHE A 42 12.05 -4.75 0.55
CA PHE A 42 11.91 -4.92 -0.91
C PHE A 42 10.57 -4.39 -1.43
N ALA A 43 9.47 -4.69 -0.72
CA ALA A 43 8.14 -4.21 -1.09
C ALA A 43 8.04 -2.68 -1.01
N ILE A 44 8.53 -2.07 0.08
CA ILE A 44 8.52 -0.61 0.26
C ILE A 44 9.36 0.07 -0.83
N GLU A 45 10.58 -0.41 -1.09
CA GLU A 45 11.46 0.15 -2.12
C GLU A 45 10.84 0.06 -3.51
N THR A 46 10.26 -1.09 -3.84
CA THR A 46 9.59 -1.31 -5.13
C THR A 46 8.41 -0.36 -5.31
N ILE A 47 7.56 -0.20 -4.28
CA ILE A 47 6.43 0.74 -4.33
C ILE A 47 6.94 2.17 -4.47
N MET A 48 7.95 2.58 -3.70
CA MET A 48 8.51 3.93 -3.80
C MET A 48 9.09 4.22 -5.18
N LYS A 49 9.80 3.27 -5.79
CA LYS A 49 10.40 3.44 -7.12
C LYS A 49 9.35 3.54 -8.23
N THR A 50 8.24 2.81 -8.11
CA THR A 50 7.22 2.69 -9.16
C THR A 50 6.10 3.72 -9.04
N ALA A 51 5.68 4.07 -7.82
CA ALA A 51 4.59 5.00 -7.58
C ALA A 51 5.01 6.48 -7.63
N LYS A 52 6.31 6.76 -7.50
CA LYS A 52 6.84 8.13 -7.57
C LYS A 52 6.72 8.67 -9.00
N SER A 53 5.91 9.70 -9.16
CA SER A 53 5.55 10.23 -10.49
C SER A 53 6.66 11.02 -11.19
N SER A 54 7.68 11.48 -10.46
CA SER A 54 8.83 12.19 -11.02
C SER A 54 10.12 11.93 -10.21
N PRO A 55 11.32 12.21 -10.75
CA PRO A 55 12.58 12.02 -10.00
C PRO A 55 12.62 12.78 -8.66
N LYS A 56 11.98 13.96 -8.60
CA LYS A 56 11.86 14.77 -7.37
C LYS A 56 10.65 14.42 -6.51
N GLY A 57 9.70 13.65 -7.06
CA GLY A 57 8.41 13.34 -6.44
C GLY A 57 7.41 14.46 -6.65
N ALA A 58 6.13 14.14 -6.56
CA ALA A 58 5.06 15.11 -6.62
C ALA A 58 4.12 14.98 -5.42
N PHE A 59 3.40 16.07 -5.14
CA PHE A 59 2.30 15.99 -4.19
C PHE A 59 1.22 15.05 -4.72
N GLY A 60 0.75 14.16 -3.87
CA GLY A 60 -0.24 13.16 -4.26
C GLY A 60 0.36 11.78 -4.62
N ASP A 61 1.69 11.63 -4.67
CA ASP A 61 2.38 10.32 -4.83
C ASP A 61 2.00 9.30 -3.74
N GLY A 62 1.34 9.76 -2.66
CA GLY A 62 0.74 8.91 -1.64
C GLY A 62 1.63 8.75 -0.42
N LYS A 63 1.32 7.73 0.37
CA LYS A 63 2.08 7.33 1.57
C LYS A 63 2.00 5.82 1.72
N ILE A 64 3.06 5.22 2.22
CA ILE A 64 3.09 3.82 2.65
C ILE A 64 2.95 3.82 4.17
N PHE A 65 2.03 3.00 4.67
CA PHE A 65 1.86 2.75 6.09
C PHE A 65 2.22 1.29 6.36
N VAL A 66 2.99 1.05 7.41
CA VAL A 66 3.42 -0.28 7.82
C VAL A 66 2.87 -0.54 9.21
N SER A 67 2.13 -1.64 9.36
CA SER A 67 1.60 -2.11 10.63
C SER A 67 1.94 -3.58 10.79
N GLN A 68 2.32 -3.99 12.00
CA GLN A 68 2.55 -5.39 12.31
C GLN A 68 1.23 -6.18 12.21
N VAL A 69 1.29 -7.35 11.59
CA VAL A 69 0.20 -8.33 11.61
C VAL A 69 0.58 -9.39 12.63
N GLU A 70 -0.24 -9.53 13.67
CA GLU A 70 0.02 -10.50 14.75
C GLU A 70 -0.30 -11.93 14.32
N GLU A 71 -1.41 -12.11 13.59
CA GLU A 71 -1.88 -13.42 13.13
C GLU A 71 -2.58 -13.32 11.78
N ALA A 72 -2.47 -14.37 10.97
CA ALA A 72 -3.24 -14.56 9.75
C ALA A 72 -3.74 -16.00 9.67
N TYR A 73 -4.88 -16.21 9.03
CA TYR A 73 -5.52 -17.51 8.88
C TYR A 73 -6.01 -17.71 7.45
N THR A 74 -5.82 -18.90 6.90
CA THR A 74 -6.36 -19.26 5.59
C THR A 74 -7.75 -19.87 5.76
N ILE A 75 -8.81 -19.18 5.31
CA ILE A 75 -10.21 -19.58 5.53
C ILE A 75 -10.51 -20.99 5.01
N SER A 76 -10.00 -21.34 3.83
CA SER A 76 -10.29 -22.64 3.19
C SER A 76 -9.72 -23.82 3.96
N SER A 77 -8.60 -23.64 4.68
CA SER A 77 -7.95 -24.69 5.47
C SER A 77 -8.22 -24.57 6.97
N GLY A 78 -8.63 -23.39 7.44
CA GLY A 78 -8.74 -23.07 8.87
C GLY A 78 -7.39 -22.98 9.59
N LEU A 79 -6.27 -23.05 8.85
CA LEU A 79 -4.94 -23.05 9.43
C LEU A 79 -4.46 -21.62 9.68
N LYS A 80 -3.81 -21.43 10.83
CA LYS A 80 -3.00 -20.24 11.09
C LYS A 80 -1.83 -20.25 10.11
N GLU A 81 -1.56 -19.10 9.50
CA GLU A 81 -0.37 -18.92 8.67
C GLU A 81 0.85 -19.00 9.59
N THR A 82 1.57 -20.12 9.51
CA THR A 82 2.72 -20.41 10.37
C THR A 82 4.04 -19.94 9.78
N SER A 83 4.06 -19.67 8.47
CA SER A 83 5.22 -19.24 7.72
C SER A 83 4.87 -17.97 6.97
N PHE A 84 5.25 -16.84 7.55
CA PHE A 84 5.76 -15.74 6.75
C PHE A 84 7.28 -15.93 6.55
N GLU A 85 7.75 -17.17 6.40
CA GLU A 85 9.17 -17.48 6.23
C GLU A 85 9.48 -17.58 4.74
N GLY A 86 10.54 -16.89 4.35
CA GLY A 86 10.91 -16.63 2.98
C GLY A 86 11.07 -17.92 2.19
N GLY A 87 10.65 -17.86 0.92
CA GLY A 87 10.81 -18.94 -0.03
C GLY A 87 12.28 -19.38 -0.13
N GLY A 88 12.61 -20.39 0.65
CA GLY A 88 13.76 -21.27 0.48
C GLY A 88 13.24 -22.67 0.25
N GLY A 89 12.96 -23.01 -1.01
CA GLY A 89 12.82 -24.39 -1.44
C GLY A 89 11.47 -24.75 -2.08
N ALA A 90 11.43 -24.68 -3.41
CA ALA A 90 10.75 -25.69 -4.22
C ALA A 90 11.47 -25.78 -5.59
N ALA A 91 12.26 -26.86 -5.71
CA ALA A 91 12.81 -27.52 -6.91
C ALA A 91 13.51 -26.66 -7.98
#